data_AF-A0A9D9S5K8-F1
#
_entry.id   AF-A0A9D9S5K8-F1
#
_cell.length_a   1.000
_cell.length_b   1.000
_cell.length_c   1.000
_cell.angle_alpha   90.00
_cell.angle_beta   90.00
_cell.angle_gamma   90.00
#
_symmetry.space_group_name_H-M   'P 1'
#
loop_
_entity.id
_entity.type
_entity.pdbx_description
1 polymer ?
#
loop_
_entity_poly.entity_id
_entity_poly.type
_entity_poly.pdbx_seq_one_letter_code
_entity_poly.pdbx_strand_id
1 'polypeptide(L)'
;MKIRTIALSLMLGFGAHTAQAFVALPESGELRIVGVNNAAADPLFLGFDWMPATQGYTRAARRISSVIYDGTDIGTFYDYVYRGADNTLLFASRFELDIGEIEIGGAEYDVEINDILRRGYANYDVSVGWYDSGTGTDFRLQSVAHTSNGVRTRPTNPVDVFDDNVVDFRTDISVEEGNATTGWYVLKTNAIEFRYLVDAVTIRQAPSIDGMSPPLRAATFEGFAPVTAVPEPETYAMLLAGLGLIGLAARRARR
;
A
#
# COMPACT_ATOMS: atom_id res chain seq x y z
N MET A 1 16.88 4.35 23.08
CA MET A 1 15.73 5.12 23.62
C MET A 1 15.40 6.19 22.57
N LYS A 2 14.47 5.91 21.66
CA LYS A 2 14.09 6.84 20.58
C LYS A 2 13.06 7.83 21.13
N ILE A 3 13.35 9.12 21.10
CA ILE A 3 12.41 10.18 21.50
C ILE A 3 11.57 10.49 20.26
N ARG A 4 10.28 10.13 20.27
CA ARG A 4 9.32 10.47 19.21
C ARG A 4 8.59 11.77 19.58
N THR A 5 8.73 12.79 18.75
CA THR A 5 8.03 14.07 18.86
C THR A 5 6.58 13.89 18.39
N ILE A 6 5.61 14.05 19.28
CA ILE A 6 4.19 14.05 18.94
C ILE A 6 3.82 15.47 18.52
N ALA A 7 3.55 15.69 17.24
CA ALA A 7 2.98 16.94 16.75
C ALA A 7 1.45 16.86 16.86
N LEU A 8 0.87 17.72 17.71
CA LEU A 8 -0.57 17.87 17.87
C LEU A 8 -1.02 19.10 17.08
N SER A 9 -1.71 18.89 15.96
CA SER A 9 -2.23 19.97 15.12
C SER A 9 -3.67 20.32 15.54
N LEU A 10 -3.87 21.57 15.97
CA LEU A 10 -5.17 22.17 16.32
C LEU A 10 -5.79 22.80 15.07
N MET A 11 -6.99 22.36 14.68
CA MET A 11 -7.73 22.90 13.52
C MET A 11 -8.84 23.87 13.98
N LEU A 12 -8.81 25.10 13.47
CA LEU A 12 -9.93 26.05 13.44
C LEU A 12 -10.24 26.34 11.97
N GLY A 13 -11.49 26.08 11.57
CA GLY A 13 -11.90 26.08 10.16
C GLY A 13 -12.20 27.47 9.57
N PHE A 14 -12.11 27.55 8.25
CA PHE A 14 -13.13 28.09 7.32
C PHE A 14 -12.70 27.77 5.87
N GLY A 15 -13.57 27.09 5.12
CA GLY A 15 -13.73 27.19 3.66
C GLY A 15 -12.50 27.23 2.75
N ALA A 16 -11.68 26.19 2.77
CA ALA A 16 -10.87 25.76 1.63
C ALA A 16 -10.76 24.23 1.75
N HIS A 17 -10.99 23.48 0.68
CA HIS A 17 -10.67 22.05 0.66
C HIS A 17 -9.15 21.91 0.72
N THR A 18 -8.57 22.04 1.91
CA THR A 18 -7.17 21.71 2.13
C THR A 18 -7.06 20.21 1.93
N ALA A 19 -6.31 19.79 0.91
CA ALA A 19 -5.92 18.41 0.74
C ALA A 19 -5.48 17.84 2.10
N GLN A 20 -6.11 16.76 2.54
CA GLN A 20 -5.70 16.16 3.81
C GLN A 20 -4.31 15.55 3.64
N ALA A 21 -3.54 15.53 4.73
CA ALA A 21 -2.22 14.93 4.76
C ALA A 21 -2.32 13.40 4.86
N PHE A 22 -1.26 12.71 4.46
CA PHE A 22 -1.11 11.28 4.75
C PHE A 22 -1.23 11.01 6.27
N VAL A 23 -1.89 9.92 6.63
CA VAL A 23 -2.08 9.48 8.01
C VAL A 23 -1.07 8.38 8.34
N ALA A 24 -0.28 8.55 9.41
CA ALA A 24 0.65 7.52 9.86
C ALA A 24 -0.11 6.30 10.40
N LEU A 25 0.32 5.10 10.00
CA LEU A 25 -0.31 3.87 10.48
C LEU A 25 0.13 3.56 11.93
N PRO A 26 -0.79 3.20 12.84
CA PRO A 26 -0.44 2.82 14.20
C PRO A 26 0.31 1.48 14.24
N GLU A 27 1.34 1.41 15.09
CA GLU A 27 2.11 0.17 15.37
C GLU A 27 1.66 -0.52 16.69
N SER A 28 0.74 0.09 17.45
CA SER A 28 0.23 -0.45 18.71
C SER A 28 -1.15 0.12 19.03
N GLY A 29 -1.89 -0.53 19.93
CA GLY A 29 -3.25 -0.11 20.29
C GLY A 29 -4.26 -0.45 19.18
N GLU A 30 -5.15 0.49 18.86
CA GLU A 30 -6.07 0.35 17.73
C GLU A 30 -5.30 0.55 16.42
N LEU A 31 -5.02 -0.56 15.74
CA LEU A 31 -4.20 -0.56 14.52
C LEU A 31 -4.92 -0.04 13.28
N ARG A 32 -6.24 -0.15 13.25
CA ARG A 32 -7.03 0.11 12.06
C ARG A 32 -7.61 1.50 12.07
N ILE A 33 -7.29 2.25 11.03
CA ILE A 33 -7.91 3.55 10.76
C ILE A 33 -9.08 3.30 9.81
N VAL A 34 -10.25 3.82 10.16
CA VAL A 34 -11.48 3.68 9.39
C VAL A 34 -11.73 4.97 8.61
N GLY A 35 -11.88 4.86 7.30
CA GLY A 35 -12.37 5.93 6.45
C GLY A 35 -13.89 6.03 6.53
N VAL A 36 -14.44 7.22 6.30
CA VAL A 36 -15.90 7.43 6.31
C VAL A 36 -16.44 7.68 4.91
N ASN A 37 -17.70 7.31 4.65
CA ASN A 37 -18.36 7.60 3.38
C ASN A 37 -18.83 9.07 3.32
N ASN A 38 -17.89 9.98 3.46
CA ASN A 38 -18.05 11.42 3.35
C ASN A 38 -16.67 12.02 3.10
N ALA A 39 -16.38 12.40 1.86
CA ALA A 39 -15.09 12.94 1.45
C ALA A 39 -14.61 14.12 2.32
N ALA A 40 -15.51 14.95 2.85
CA ALA A 40 -15.14 16.08 3.70
C ALA A 40 -14.69 15.66 5.11
N ALA A 41 -15.06 14.46 5.55
CA ALA A 41 -14.78 13.93 6.89
C ALA A 41 -13.91 12.67 6.89
N ASP A 42 -13.65 12.08 5.72
CA ASP A 42 -12.82 10.88 5.57
C ASP A 42 -11.37 11.22 5.91
N PRO A 43 -10.79 10.71 7.02
CA PRO A 43 -9.43 11.04 7.42
C PRO A 43 -8.38 10.48 6.46
N LEU A 44 -8.75 9.53 5.60
CA LEU A 44 -7.84 8.91 4.63
C LEU A 44 -7.89 9.61 3.27
N PHE A 45 -8.82 10.53 3.03
CA PHE A 45 -9.04 11.11 1.69
C PHE A 45 -8.19 12.36 1.45
N LEU A 46 -7.28 12.26 0.48
CA LEU A 46 -6.34 13.33 0.13
C LEU A 46 -6.99 14.44 -0.70
N GLY A 47 -8.11 14.16 -1.40
CA GLY A 47 -8.88 15.14 -2.19
C GLY A 47 -9.16 14.69 -3.62
N PHE A 48 -10.14 15.33 -4.27
CA PHE A 48 -10.53 15.06 -5.67
C PHE A 48 -9.50 15.55 -6.69
N ASP A 49 -8.82 16.68 -6.40
CA ASP A 49 -7.78 17.23 -7.26
C ASP A 49 -6.37 16.81 -6.83
N TRP A 50 -6.29 15.90 -5.85
CA TRP A 50 -5.01 15.42 -5.36
C TRP A 50 -4.40 14.45 -6.36
N MET A 51 -3.16 14.71 -6.75
CA MET A 51 -2.37 13.74 -7.50
C MET A 51 -0.90 13.91 -7.13
N PRO A 52 -0.09 12.84 -7.18
CA PRO A 52 1.32 12.93 -6.76
C PRO A 52 2.10 14.05 -7.46
N ALA A 53 1.82 14.29 -8.74
CA ALA A 53 2.49 15.33 -9.53
C ALA A 53 2.20 16.75 -9.03
N THR A 54 0.97 17.05 -8.61
CA THR A 54 0.61 18.38 -8.07
C THR A 54 1.19 18.60 -6.67
N GLN A 55 1.61 17.52 -6.00
CA GLN A 55 2.27 17.55 -4.70
C GLN A 55 3.80 17.48 -4.79
N GLY A 56 4.38 17.68 -5.98
CA GLY A 56 5.83 17.71 -6.16
C GLY A 56 6.51 16.35 -6.21
N TYR A 57 5.75 15.25 -6.40
CA TYR A 57 6.33 13.93 -6.64
C TYR A 57 6.48 13.65 -8.13
N THR A 58 7.61 13.09 -8.51
CA THR A 58 7.87 12.63 -9.88
C THR A 58 7.67 11.12 -9.98
N ARG A 59 7.00 10.63 -11.03
CA ARG A 59 6.84 9.18 -11.22
C ARG A 59 8.18 8.53 -11.54
N ALA A 60 8.64 7.66 -10.66
CA ALA A 60 9.90 6.92 -10.77
C ALA A 60 9.73 5.59 -11.51
N ALA A 61 8.61 4.90 -11.32
CA ALA A 61 8.29 3.66 -12.01
C ALA A 61 6.79 3.47 -12.19
N ARG A 62 6.42 2.57 -13.11
CA ARG A 62 5.05 2.10 -13.28
C ARG A 62 5.01 0.66 -13.77
N ARG A 63 4.00 -0.07 -13.31
CA ARG A 63 3.59 -1.37 -13.83
C ARG A 63 2.08 -1.36 -14.00
N ILE A 64 1.63 -1.98 -15.08
CA ILE A 64 0.23 -2.26 -15.36
C ILE A 64 0.19 -3.74 -15.71
N SER A 65 -0.66 -4.50 -15.03
CA SER A 65 -0.71 -5.95 -15.15
C SER A 65 -2.14 -6.45 -15.05
N SER A 66 -2.46 -7.50 -15.80
CA SER A 66 -3.67 -8.29 -15.62
C SER A 66 -3.77 -8.84 -14.19
N VAL A 67 -4.99 -8.92 -13.69
CA VAL A 67 -5.31 -9.53 -12.39
C VAL A 67 -5.82 -10.93 -12.67
N ILE A 68 -4.94 -11.91 -12.51
CA ILE A 68 -5.33 -13.32 -12.69
C ILE A 68 -5.87 -13.88 -11.38
N TYR A 69 -7.15 -14.25 -11.39
CA TYR A 69 -7.90 -14.74 -10.25
C TYR A 69 -8.55 -16.07 -10.61
N ASP A 70 -8.14 -17.15 -9.93
CA ASP A 70 -8.53 -18.53 -10.25
C ASP A 70 -8.32 -18.93 -11.74
N GLY A 71 -7.28 -18.35 -12.37
CA GLY A 71 -6.93 -18.61 -13.78
C GLY A 71 -7.66 -17.75 -14.80
N THR A 72 -8.60 -16.92 -14.36
CA THR A 72 -9.32 -15.96 -15.20
C THR A 72 -8.71 -14.56 -15.04
N ASP A 73 -8.54 -13.84 -16.15
CA ASP A 73 -8.19 -12.42 -16.09
C ASP A 73 -9.44 -11.62 -15.72
N ILE A 74 -9.46 -11.05 -14.51
CA ILE A 74 -10.62 -10.35 -13.97
C ILE A 74 -10.54 -8.83 -14.09
N GLY A 75 -9.39 -8.30 -14.53
CA GLY A 75 -9.21 -6.86 -14.61
C GLY A 75 -7.75 -6.41 -14.63
N THR A 76 -7.54 -5.14 -14.31
CA THR A 76 -6.23 -4.48 -14.38
C THR A 76 -5.77 -3.97 -13.02
N PHE A 77 -4.52 -4.26 -12.67
CA PHE A 77 -3.79 -3.68 -11.55
C PHE A 77 -2.79 -2.63 -12.05
N TYR A 78 -2.89 -1.43 -11.48
CA TYR A 78 -1.93 -0.34 -11.68
C TYR A 78 -1.08 -0.18 -10.42
N ASP A 79 0.24 -0.20 -10.58
CA ASP A 79 1.19 -0.03 -9.49
C ASP A 79 2.27 0.97 -9.85
N TYR A 80 2.18 2.16 -9.27
CA TYR A 80 3.05 3.28 -9.59
C TYR A 80 3.93 3.62 -8.39
N VAL A 81 5.18 3.97 -8.68
CA VAL A 81 6.10 4.53 -7.69
C VAL A 81 6.36 5.99 -8.03
N TYR A 82 6.20 6.86 -7.05
CA TYR A 82 6.56 8.27 -7.15
C TYR A 82 7.63 8.62 -6.12
N ARG A 83 8.49 9.58 -6.47
CA ARG A 83 9.59 10.06 -5.63
C ARG A 83 9.42 11.53 -5.35
N GLY A 84 9.45 11.89 -4.07
CA GLY A 84 9.43 13.27 -3.60
C GLY A 84 10.82 13.92 -3.67
N ALA A 85 10.88 15.24 -3.57
CA ALA A 85 12.14 15.99 -3.50
C ALA A 85 12.97 15.66 -2.25
N ASP A 86 12.32 15.16 -1.19
CA ASP A 86 12.93 14.67 0.04
C ASP A 86 13.36 13.19 -0.03
N ASN A 87 13.35 12.60 -1.25
CA ASN A 87 13.58 11.19 -1.54
C ASN A 87 12.59 10.20 -0.94
N THR A 88 11.49 10.66 -0.31
CA THR A 88 10.41 9.76 0.11
C THR A 88 9.75 9.10 -1.10
N LEU A 89 9.24 7.89 -0.89
CA LEU A 89 8.57 7.12 -1.93
C LEU A 89 7.07 7.03 -1.66
N LEU A 90 6.29 7.17 -2.73
CA LEU A 90 4.87 6.82 -2.75
C LEU A 90 4.68 5.55 -3.59
N PHE A 91 3.95 4.59 -3.06
CA PHE A 91 3.48 3.41 -3.77
C PHE A 91 1.97 3.53 -3.95
N ALA A 92 1.52 3.74 -5.18
CA ALA A 92 0.13 3.99 -5.50
C ALA A 92 -0.46 2.77 -6.24
N SER A 93 -1.49 2.16 -5.65
CA SER A 93 -2.24 1.04 -6.19
C SER A 93 -3.61 1.46 -6.69
N ARG A 94 -4.05 0.87 -7.80
CA ARG A 94 -5.43 0.93 -8.26
C ARG A 94 -5.83 -0.39 -8.93
N PHE A 95 -7.06 -0.82 -8.71
CA PHE A 95 -7.68 -1.95 -9.40
C PHE A 95 -8.88 -1.48 -10.20
N GLU A 96 -9.05 -2.07 -11.39
CA GLU A 96 -10.23 -1.92 -12.25
C GLU A 96 -10.67 -3.33 -12.63
N LEU A 97 -11.88 -3.73 -12.26
CA LEU A 97 -12.47 -5.02 -12.63
C LEU A 97 -13.19 -4.90 -13.97
N ASP A 98 -12.89 -5.82 -14.89
CA ASP A 98 -13.48 -5.86 -16.23
C ASP A 98 -14.63 -6.85 -16.34
N ILE A 99 -14.63 -7.87 -15.49
CA ILE A 99 -15.70 -8.86 -15.37
C ILE A 99 -16.08 -8.98 -13.90
N GLY A 100 -17.32 -9.35 -13.66
CA GLY A 100 -17.80 -9.53 -12.30
C GLY A 100 -18.27 -10.92 -11.96
N GLU A 101 -18.22 -11.88 -12.90
CA GLU A 101 -18.49 -13.28 -12.61
C GLU A 101 -17.37 -14.16 -13.19
N ILE A 102 -17.01 -15.20 -12.46
CA ILE A 102 -16.11 -16.27 -12.93
C ILE A 102 -16.78 -17.64 -12.78
N GLU A 103 -16.51 -18.54 -13.73
CA GLU A 103 -16.96 -19.93 -13.66
C GLU A 103 -15.83 -20.83 -13.15
N ILE A 104 -16.08 -21.53 -12.03
CA ILE A 104 -15.14 -22.51 -11.47
C ILE A 104 -15.88 -23.82 -11.24
N GLY A 105 -15.44 -24.88 -11.91
CA GLY A 105 -16.03 -26.21 -11.73
C GLY A 105 -17.51 -26.29 -12.10
N GLY A 106 -17.99 -25.46 -13.03
CA GLY A 106 -19.39 -25.43 -13.46
C GLY A 106 -20.31 -24.56 -12.62
N ALA A 107 -19.77 -23.74 -11.71
CA ALA A 107 -20.53 -22.79 -10.91
C ALA A 107 -20.01 -21.36 -11.14
N GLU A 108 -20.94 -20.43 -11.31
CA GLU A 108 -20.67 -18.99 -11.43
C GLU A 108 -20.52 -18.36 -10.03
N TYR A 109 -19.57 -17.44 -9.91
CA TYR A 109 -19.32 -16.70 -8.68
C TYR A 109 -19.04 -15.25 -8.99
N ASP A 110 -19.68 -14.37 -8.23
CA ASP A 110 -19.40 -12.94 -8.24
C ASP A 110 -17.93 -12.69 -7.84
N VAL A 111 -17.29 -11.74 -8.50
CA VAL A 111 -15.94 -11.29 -8.28
C VAL A 111 -16.00 -10.01 -7.48
N GLU A 112 -15.33 -10.04 -6.34
CA GLU A 112 -15.19 -8.88 -5.49
C GLU A 112 -13.78 -8.83 -4.90
N ILE A 113 -13.25 -7.62 -4.71
CA ILE A 113 -12.05 -7.40 -3.93
C ILE A 113 -12.45 -6.64 -2.67
N ASN A 114 -12.36 -7.32 -1.52
CA ASN A 114 -12.66 -6.72 -0.21
C ASN A 114 -11.39 -6.26 0.51
N ASP A 115 -10.27 -6.96 0.31
CA ASP A 115 -8.99 -6.61 0.92
C ASP A 115 -7.86 -6.64 -0.13
N ILE A 116 -6.95 -5.67 -0.04
CA ILE A 116 -5.71 -5.58 -0.82
C ILE A 116 -4.55 -5.48 0.18
N LEU A 117 -3.69 -6.49 0.21
CA LEU A 117 -2.53 -6.54 1.08
C LEU A 117 -1.28 -6.16 0.29
N ARG A 118 -0.57 -5.13 0.74
CA ARG A 118 0.75 -4.74 0.25
C ARG A 118 1.84 -5.25 1.19
N ARG A 119 2.88 -5.89 0.64
CA ARG A 119 3.99 -6.48 1.39
C ARG A 119 5.33 -5.80 1.09
N GLY A 120 6.29 -5.97 1.99
CA GLY A 120 7.65 -5.44 1.87
C GLY A 120 7.90 -4.18 2.71
N TYR A 121 7.00 -3.84 3.62
CA TYR A 121 7.02 -2.58 4.36
C TYR A 121 7.74 -2.66 5.73
N ALA A 122 8.32 -3.81 6.04
CA ALA A 122 8.99 -4.03 7.32
C ALA A 122 10.11 -3.01 7.55
N ASN A 123 10.14 -2.44 8.75
CA ASN A 123 11.10 -1.44 9.23
C ASN A 123 11.02 -0.07 8.54
N TYR A 124 9.96 0.23 7.78
CA TYR A 124 9.72 1.56 7.22
C TYR A 124 8.65 2.31 8.00
N ASP A 125 8.79 3.63 8.08
CA ASP A 125 7.67 4.46 8.51
C ASP A 125 6.64 4.47 7.38
N VAL A 126 5.40 4.06 7.66
CA VAL A 126 4.33 4.02 6.67
C VAL A 126 3.22 5.01 7.03
N SER A 127 2.84 5.81 6.06
CA SER A 127 1.63 6.64 6.11
C SER A 127 0.77 6.38 4.88
N VAL A 128 -0.52 6.59 4.98
CA VAL A 128 -1.50 6.22 3.97
C VAL A 128 -2.44 7.36 3.65
N GLY A 129 -2.91 7.38 2.41
CA GLY A 129 -4.08 8.14 1.99
C GLY A 129 -4.62 7.56 0.69
N TRP A 130 -5.77 8.05 0.27
CA TRP A 130 -6.33 7.74 -1.03
C TRP A 130 -6.84 8.99 -1.74
N TYR A 131 -6.89 8.95 -3.06
CA TYR A 131 -7.46 10.02 -3.88
C TYR A 131 -8.31 9.45 -5.01
N ASP A 132 -9.28 10.24 -5.45
CA ASP A 132 -10.12 9.94 -6.61
C ASP A 132 -9.37 10.31 -7.90
N SER A 133 -9.56 9.52 -8.95
CA SER A 133 -8.91 9.74 -10.26
C SER A 133 -9.46 10.94 -11.04
N GLY A 134 -10.41 11.68 -10.48
CA GLY A 134 -11.12 12.81 -11.10
C GLY A 134 -12.47 12.41 -11.71
N THR A 135 -12.92 11.17 -11.48
CA THR A 135 -14.18 10.63 -12.00
C THR A 135 -15.35 10.85 -11.04
N GLY A 136 -15.07 10.95 -9.74
CA GLY A 136 -16.07 10.96 -8.67
C GLY A 136 -16.81 9.63 -8.49
N THR A 137 -16.35 8.57 -9.16
CA THR A 137 -16.95 7.23 -9.13
C THR A 137 -16.02 6.18 -8.56
N ASP A 138 -14.80 6.55 -8.19
CA ASP A 138 -13.85 5.60 -7.63
C ASP A 138 -14.26 5.16 -6.23
N PHE A 139 -14.08 3.87 -5.94
CA PHE A 139 -14.41 3.32 -4.64
C PHE A 139 -13.37 3.68 -3.59
N ARG A 140 -13.85 4.31 -2.51
CA ARG A 140 -13.03 4.82 -1.41
C ARG A 140 -12.25 3.73 -0.69
N LEU A 141 -11.13 4.10 -0.07
CA LEU A 141 -10.45 3.26 0.92
C LEU A 141 -11.31 3.22 2.20
N GLN A 142 -11.90 2.07 2.52
CA GLN A 142 -12.80 1.95 3.66
C GLN A 142 -12.08 1.91 5.00
N SER A 143 -10.93 1.22 5.07
CA SER A 143 -10.08 1.20 6.26
C SER A 143 -8.70 0.65 5.92
N VAL A 144 -7.74 0.82 6.82
CA VAL A 144 -6.36 0.39 6.60
C VAL A 144 -5.64 0.10 7.92
N ALA A 145 -4.75 -0.90 7.93
CA ALA A 145 -3.95 -1.27 9.10
C ALA A 145 -2.63 -1.97 8.75
N HIS A 146 -1.67 -1.93 9.67
CA HIS A 146 -0.53 -2.85 9.68
C HIS A 146 -0.95 -4.22 10.21
N THR A 147 -1.29 -5.15 9.33
CA THR A 147 -1.77 -6.47 9.70
C THR A 147 -1.74 -7.43 8.51
N SER A 148 -1.46 -8.70 8.78
CA SER A 148 -1.64 -9.79 7.82
C SER A 148 -2.92 -10.59 8.04
N ASN A 149 -3.69 -10.25 9.08
CA ASN A 149 -4.91 -10.96 9.43
C ASN A 149 -5.89 -10.95 8.25
N GLY A 150 -6.55 -12.10 8.11
CA GLY A 150 -7.42 -12.46 6.99
C GLY A 150 -8.54 -11.47 6.71
N VAL A 151 -9.21 -11.71 5.57
CA VAL A 151 -10.49 -11.08 5.27
C VAL A 151 -11.42 -11.23 6.46
N ARG A 152 -12.13 -10.15 6.78
CA ARG A 152 -13.10 -10.13 7.86
C ARG A 152 -14.33 -10.93 7.46
N THR A 153 -14.32 -12.22 7.79
CA THR A 153 -15.46 -13.10 7.60
C THR A 153 -16.48 -12.85 8.71
N ARG A 154 -17.75 -12.64 8.35
CA ARG A 154 -18.83 -12.64 9.35
C ARG A 154 -18.97 -14.07 9.91
N PRO A 155 -19.31 -14.26 11.20
CA PRO A 155 -19.71 -13.24 12.18
C PRO A 155 -18.56 -12.68 13.04
N THR A 156 -17.37 -13.30 13.02
CA THR A 156 -16.24 -12.91 13.89
C THR A 156 -15.07 -12.42 13.06
N ASN A 157 -14.93 -11.10 13.06
CA ASN A 157 -13.78 -10.44 12.48
C ASN A 157 -12.52 -10.70 13.32
N PRO A 158 -11.42 -11.19 12.74
CA PRO A 158 -10.17 -11.26 13.47
C PRO A 158 -9.78 -9.87 13.98
N VAL A 159 -9.35 -9.83 15.24
CA VAL A 159 -8.71 -8.64 15.83
C VAL A 159 -7.45 -8.37 15.04
N ASP A 160 -7.18 -7.11 14.67
CA ASP A 160 -5.95 -6.78 13.95
C ASP A 160 -4.72 -7.06 14.83
N VAL A 161 -3.74 -7.77 14.28
CA VAL A 161 -2.46 -8.07 14.93
C VAL A 161 -1.38 -7.38 14.13
N PHE A 162 -0.52 -6.64 14.81
CA PHE A 162 0.50 -5.84 14.15
C PHE A 162 1.42 -6.73 13.31
N ASP A 163 1.49 -6.42 12.02
CA ASP A 163 2.44 -6.98 11.08
C ASP A 163 3.14 -5.82 10.37
N ASP A 164 4.39 -5.59 10.75
CA ASP A 164 5.22 -4.51 10.22
C ASP A 164 5.47 -4.66 8.70
N ASN A 165 5.37 -5.87 8.16
CA ASN A 165 5.64 -6.11 6.74
C ASN A 165 4.44 -5.87 5.83
N VAL A 166 3.23 -5.74 6.39
CA VAL A 166 1.99 -5.86 5.63
C VAL A 166 1.08 -4.69 5.92
N VAL A 167 0.61 -4.04 4.85
CA VAL A 167 -0.46 -3.06 4.91
C VAL A 167 -1.69 -3.64 4.25
N ASP A 168 -2.77 -3.75 5.01
CA ASP A 168 -4.06 -4.25 4.56
C ASP A 168 -5.00 -3.07 4.27
N PHE A 169 -5.37 -2.88 3.00
CA PHE A 169 -6.39 -1.95 2.56
C PHE A 169 -7.74 -2.64 2.43
N ARG A 170 -8.78 -2.06 3.03
CA ARG A 170 -10.15 -2.51 2.81
C ARG A 170 -10.88 -1.69 1.77
N THR A 171 -11.57 -2.41 0.92
CA THR A 171 -12.39 -1.92 -0.17
C THR A 171 -13.59 -2.85 -0.33
N ASP A 172 -14.42 -2.60 -1.33
CA ASP A 172 -15.59 -3.37 -1.74
C ASP A 172 -15.78 -3.00 -3.21
N ILE A 173 -14.96 -3.54 -4.10
CA ILE A 173 -15.14 -3.29 -5.54
C ILE A 173 -15.71 -4.53 -6.21
N SER A 174 -16.79 -4.35 -6.95
CA SER A 174 -17.49 -5.37 -7.72
C SER A 174 -18.09 -4.74 -8.97
N VAL A 175 -18.16 -5.50 -10.07
CA VAL A 175 -18.85 -5.03 -11.28
C VAL A 175 -20.38 -5.09 -11.07
N GLU A 176 -20.86 -6.12 -10.39
CA GLU A 176 -22.27 -6.40 -10.08
C GLU A 176 -22.88 -5.29 -9.22
N GLU A 177 -22.10 -4.74 -8.30
CA GLU A 177 -22.53 -3.65 -7.42
C GLU A 177 -22.32 -2.26 -8.03
N GLY A 178 -21.76 -2.17 -9.25
CA GLY A 178 -21.55 -0.93 -9.98
C GLY A 178 -20.39 -0.07 -9.46
N ASN A 179 -19.46 -0.67 -8.71
CA ASN A 179 -18.28 -0.04 -8.11
C ASN A 179 -16.99 -0.78 -8.50
N ALA A 180 -16.81 -1.07 -9.78
CA ALA A 180 -15.73 -1.94 -10.30
C ALA A 180 -14.29 -1.44 -10.08
N THR A 181 -14.10 -0.24 -9.51
CA THR A 181 -12.82 0.46 -9.56
C THR A 181 -12.47 1.08 -8.23
N THR A 182 -11.27 0.83 -7.71
CA THR A 182 -10.78 1.52 -6.51
C THR A 182 -10.36 2.95 -6.84
N GLY A 183 -10.34 3.82 -5.83
CA GLY A 183 -9.48 5.01 -5.86
C GLY A 183 -8.00 4.62 -5.97
N TRP A 184 -7.14 5.63 -6.01
CA TRP A 184 -5.71 5.40 -5.86
C TRP A 184 -5.36 5.28 -4.38
N TYR A 185 -4.98 4.08 -3.94
CA TYR A 185 -4.55 3.84 -2.56
C TYR A 185 -3.04 4.00 -2.48
N VAL A 186 -2.59 4.91 -1.61
CA VAL A 186 -1.20 5.38 -1.63
C VAL A 186 -0.53 5.12 -0.29
N LEU A 187 0.61 4.43 -0.32
CA LEU A 187 1.53 4.31 0.81
C LEU A 187 2.68 5.28 0.62
N LYS A 188 2.85 6.19 1.57
CA LYS A 188 4.06 7.00 1.71
C LYS A 188 5.03 6.30 2.66
N THR A 189 6.29 6.20 2.27
CA THR A 189 7.35 5.65 3.12
C THR A 189 8.59 6.52 3.19
N ASN A 190 9.39 6.31 4.24
CA ASN A 190 10.73 6.87 4.38
C ASN A 190 11.80 6.07 3.61
N ALA A 191 11.41 5.06 2.83
CA ALA A 191 12.33 4.32 1.99
C ALA A 191 12.87 5.22 0.87
N ILE A 192 14.12 4.98 0.47
CA ILE A 192 14.77 5.69 -0.64
C ILE A 192 14.93 4.81 -1.88
N GLU A 193 14.82 3.49 -1.73
CA GLU A 193 14.93 2.51 -2.80
C GLU A 193 13.68 1.62 -2.86
N PHE A 194 13.41 1.07 -4.05
CA PHE A 194 12.31 0.14 -4.28
C PHE A 194 12.70 -0.92 -5.29
N ARG A 195 11.99 -2.05 -5.26
CA ARG A 195 12.08 -3.10 -6.27
C ARG A 195 10.70 -3.61 -6.62
N TYR A 196 10.60 -4.23 -7.78
CA TYR A 196 9.46 -5.04 -8.14
C TYR A 196 9.68 -6.45 -7.57
N LEU A 197 8.85 -6.85 -6.62
CA LEU A 197 8.98 -8.08 -5.87
C LEU A 197 7.87 -9.05 -6.23
N VAL A 198 8.20 -10.34 -6.17
CA VAL A 198 7.21 -11.42 -6.17
C VAL A 198 6.42 -11.36 -4.86
N ASP A 199 5.14 -11.70 -4.93
CA ASP A 199 4.21 -11.71 -3.80
C ASP A 199 4.06 -10.38 -3.05
N ALA A 200 4.32 -9.25 -3.73
CA ALA A 200 4.20 -7.93 -3.11
C ALA A 200 2.75 -7.51 -2.87
N VAL A 201 1.80 -8.10 -3.60
CA VAL A 201 0.39 -7.75 -3.52
C VAL A 201 -0.46 -9.01 -3.46
N THR A 202 -1.44 -9.03 -2.56
CA THR A 202 -2.47 -10.07 -2.47
C THR A 202 -3.84 -9.40 -2.45
N ILE A 203 -4.76 -9.81 -3.33
CA ILE A 203 -6.18 -9.47 -3.22
C ILE A 203 -6.91 -10.61 -2.53
N ARG A 204 -7.98 -10.29 -1.82
CA ARG A 204 -8.84 -11.30 -1.20
C ARG A 204 -10.31 -10.93 -1.28
N GLN A 205 -11.12 -11.97 -1.41
CA GLN A 205 -12.58 -11.90 -1.39
C GLN A 205 -13.13 -12.57 -0.14
N ALA A 206 -14.06 -11.90 0.53
CA ALA A 206 -14.77 -12.43 1.68
C ALA A 206 -15.74 -13.51 1.23
N PRO A 207 -15.92 -14.59 2.03
CA PRO A 207 -17.05 -15.45 1.82
C PRO A 207 -18.35 -14.71 2.12
N SER A 208 -19.44 -15.09 1.47
CA SER A 208 -20.73 -14.48 1.79
C SER A 208 -21.17 -14.80 3.22
N ILE A 209 -22.29 -14.20 3.61
CA ILE A 209 -22.86 -14.34 4.97
C ILE A 209 -23.17 -15.79 5.36
N ASP A 210 -23.31 -16.70 4.41
CA ASP A 210 -23.49 -18.14 4.67
C ASP A 210 -22.17 -18.86 5.02
N GLY A 211 -21.04 -18.17 4.90
CA GLY A 211 -19.70 -18.67 5.19
C GLY A 211 -19.18 -19.69 4.17
N MET A 212 -19.89 -19.89 3.06
CA MET A 212 -19.64 -20.98 2.11
C MET A 212 -19.52 -20.49 0.66
N SER A 213 -20.29 -19.48 0.23
CA SER A 213 -20.42 -19.13 -1.20
C SER A 213 -20.42 -17.62 -1.44
N PRO A 214 -19.42 -17.03 -2.13
CA PRO A 214 -18.20 -17.68 -2.58
C PRO A 214 -17.33 -18.12 -1.38
N PRO A 215 -16.44 -19.10 -1.52
CA PRO A 215 -15.43 -19.37 -0.50
C PRO A 215 -14.46 -18.19 -0.41
N LEU A 216 -13.74 -18.08 0.72
CA LEU A 216 -12.58 -17.19 0.82
C LEU A 216 -11.60 -17.51 -0.32
N ARG A 217 -11.31 -16.51 -1.14
CA ARG A 217 -10.41 -16.61 -2.29
C ARG A 217 -9.36 -15.53 -2.23
N ALA A 218 -8.22 -15.79 -2.86
CA ALA A 218 -7.11 -14.87 -2.92
C ALA A 218 -6.28 -15.08 -4.19
N ALA A 219 -5.79 -14.00 -4.77
CA ALA A 219 -4.74 -14.02 -5.77
C ALA A 219 -3.55 -13.20 -5.29
N THR A 220 -2.35 -13.68 -5.60
CA THR A 220 -1.10 -13.01 -5.26
C THR A 220 -0.31 -12.75 -6.53
N PHE A 221 0.26 -11.56 -6.62
CA PHE A 221 0.99 -11.11 -7.79
C PHE A 221 2.14 -10.19 -7.38
N GLU A 222 2.99 -9.92 -8.37
CA GLU A 222 4.15 -9.06 -8.22
C GLU A 222 3.73 -7.58 -8.07
N GLY A 223 4.58 -6.79 -7.44
CA GLY A 223 4.35 -5.36 -7.24
C GLY A 223 5.58 -4.65 -6.72
N PHE A 224 5.58 -3.33 -6.80
CA PHE A 224 6.61 -2.50 -6.20
C PHE A 224 6.47 -2.46 -4.68
N ALA A 225 7.62 -2.56 -4.02
CA ALA A 225 7.74 -2.46 -2.57
C ALA A 225 9.09 -1.79 -2.21
N PRO A 226 9.18 -1.14 -1.05
CA PRO A 226 10.44 -0.55 -0.60
C PRO A 226 11.47 -1.65 -0.31
N VAL A 227 12.75 -1.34 -0.53
CA VAL A 227 13.85 -2.23 -0.16
C VAL A 227 14.97 -1.46 0.50
N THR A 228 15.71 -2.14 1.38
CA THR A 228 16.85 -1.49 2.04
C THR A 228 17.91 -1.22 0.99
N ALA A 229 18.45 -0.01 0.97
CA ALA A 229 19.58 0.32 0.10
C ALA A 229 20.71 -0.67 0.37
N VAL A 230 21.06 -1.47 -0.63
CA VAL A 230 22.22 -2.36 -0.57
C VAL A 230 23.42 -1.50 -0.96
N PRO A 231 24.46 -1.35 -0.11
CA PRO A 231 25.63 -0.58 -0.49
C PRO A 231 26.22 -1.09 -1.80
N GLU A 232 26.51 -0.17 -2.73
CA GLU A 232 27.08 -0.54 -4.01
C GLU A 232 28.43 -1.26 -3.83
N PRO A 233 28.81 -2.21 -4.71
CA PRO A 233 30.08 -2.94 -4.63
C PRO A 233 31.31 -2.02 -4.47
N GLU A 234 31.28 -0.85 -5.11
CA GLU A 234 32.34 0.16 -4.99
C GLU A 234 32.46 0.77 -3.59
N THR A 235 31.37 0.86 -2.83
CA THR A 235 31.42 1.29 -1.42
C THR A 235 32.21 0.30 -0.59
N TYR A 236 32.03 -1.01 -0.83
CA TYR A 236 32.83 -2.05 -0.19
C TYR A 236 34.29 -2.00 -0.66
N ALA A 237 34.53 -1.78 -1.95
CA ALA A 237 35.89 -1.66 -2.47
C ALA A 237 36.64 -0.46 -1.86
N MET A 238 35.97 0.68 -1.71
CA MET A 238 36.53 1.88 -1.07
C MET A 238 36.80 1.69 0.42
N LEU A 239 35.88 1.01 1.13
CA LEU A 239 36.10 0.64 2.53
C LEU A 239 37.31 -0.29 2.68
N LEU A 240 37.39 -1.34 1.85
CA LEU A 240 38.50 -2.29 1.85
C LEU A 240 39.82 -1.62 1.45
N ALA A 241 39.81 -0.73 0.48
CA ALA A 241 40.97 0.07 0.09
C ALA A 241 41.44 0.96 1.26
N GLY A 242 40.51 1.63 1.94
CA GLY A 242 40.80 2.43 3.14
C GLY A 242 41.41 1.59 4.26
N LEU A 243 40.85 0.42 4.56
CA LEU A 243 41.40 -0.52 5.54
C LEU A 243 42.80 -1.02 5.13
N GLY A 244 43.00 -1.29 3.84
CA GLY A 244 44.31 -1.66 3.29
C GLY A 244 45.37 -0.58 3.51
N LEU A 245 45.03 0.69 3.26
CA LEU A 245 45.93 1.82 3.50
C LEU A 245 46.29 1.98 4.98
N ILE A 246 45.32 1.84 5.89
CA ILE A 246 45.55 1.89 7.34
C ILE A 246 46.47 0.74 7.77
N GLY A 247 46.22 -0.48 7.29
CA GLY A 247 47.07 -1.64 7.58
C GLY A 247 48.52 -1.45 7.10
N LEU A 248 48.71 -0.90 5.90
CA LEU A 248 50.04 -0.58 5.37
C LEU A 248 50.74 0.51 6.19
N ALA A 249 50.03 1.56 6.60
CA ALA A 249 50.58 2.63 7.44
C ALA A 249 50.99 2.10 8.83
N ALA A 250 50.14 1.29 9.48
CA ALA A 250 50.44 0.68 10.77
C ALA A 250 51.65 -0.27 10.70
N ARG A 251 51.82 -1.01 9.60
CA ARG A 251 53.00 -1.84 9.37
C ARG A 251 54.28 -1.02 9.24
N ARG A 252 54.23 0.14 8.60
CA ARG A 252 55.38 1.07 8.50
C ARG A 252 55.74 1.67 9.85
N ALA A 253 54.76 2.01 10.68
CA ALA A 253 54.99 2.59 12.01
C ALA A 253 55.61 1.63 13.04
N ARG A 254 55.56 0.31 12.79
CA ARG A 254 56.19 -0.73 13.63
C ARG A 254 57.62 -1.10 13.20
N ARG A 255 58.09 -0.56 12.07
CA ARG A 255 59.48 -0.71 11.60
C ARG A 255 60.26 0.52 12.00
#